data_AF-A0A7J9Q8C2-F1
#
_entry.id   AF-A0A7J9Q8C2-F1
#
_cell.length_a   1.000
_cell.length_b   1.000
_cell.length_c   1.000
_cell.angle_alpha   90.00
_cell.angle_beta   90.00
_cell.angle_gamma   90.00
#
_symmetry.space_group_name_H-M   'P 1'
#
loop_
_entity.id
_entity.type
_entity.pdbx_description
1 polymer ?
#
loop_
_entity_poly.entity_id
_entity_poly.type
_entity_poly.pdbx_seq_one_letter_code
_entity_poly.pdbx_strand_id
1 'polypeptide(L)' 'MLVLGELHRGVRLFENIQKNTGLTTEELNSILEDLESNGLMKAQQKSGLFGMKTELVPTDKGFKEYYS' A
#
# COMPACT_ATOMS: atom_id res chain seq x y z
N MET A 1 -3.14 3.41 11.40
CA MET A 1 -3.76 3.33 10.06
C MET A 1 -3.77 1.88 9.58
N LEU A 2 -4.94 1.32 9.23
CA LEU A 2 -5.11 -0.10 8.86
C LEU A 2 -4.30 -0.48 7.60
N VAL A 3 -4.48 0.25 6.49
CA VAL A 3 -3.80 0.00 5.21
C VAL A 3 -2.29 0.19 5.29
N LEU A 4 -1.82 1.29 5.89
CA LEU A 4 -0.39 1.52 6.10
C LEU A 4 0.26 0.44 6.99
N GLY A 5 -0.50 -0.11 7.95
CA GLY A 5 -0.05 -1.24 8.76
C GLY A 5 0.16 -2.53 7.94
N GLU A 6 -0.72 -2.82 6.99
CA GLU A 6 -0.54 -3.96 6.05
C GLU A 6 0.70 -3.77 5.18
N LEU A 7 0.92 -2.54 4.68
CA LEU A 7 2.13 -2.19 3.93
C LEU A 7 3.39 -2.39 4.77
N HIS A 8 3.37 -2.03 6.06
CA HIS A 8 4.49 -2.27 6.98
C HIS A 8 4.75 -3.74 7.25
N ARG A 9 3.71 -4.58 7.26
CA ARG A 9 3.83 -6.05 7.35
C ARG A 9 4.34 -6.71 6.07
N GLY A 10 4.62 -5.93 5.03
CA GLY A 10 5.17 -6.42 3.77
C GLY A 10 4.12 -6.83 2.74
N VAL A 11 2.84 -6.55 2.96
CA VAL A 11 1.82 -6.73 1.94
C VAL A 11 2.05 -5.68 0.84
N ARG A 12 2.14 -6.12 -0.42
CA ARG A 12 2.48 -5.26 -1.56
C ARG A 12 1.39 -5.17 -2.62
N LEU A 13 0.39 -6.04 -2.55
CA LEU A 13 -0.61 -6.19 -3.62
C LEU A 13 -1.95 -5.67 -3.14
N PHE A 14 -2.60 -4.86 -3.98
CA PHE A 14 -3.92 -4.32 -3.71
C PHE A 14 -4.91 -5.41 -3.28
N GLU A 15 -4.98 -6.51 -4.04
CA GLU A 15 -5.86 -7.65 -3.76
C GLU A 15 -5.63 -8.27 -2.37
N ASN A 16 -4.38 -8.34 -1.92
CA ASN A 16 -4.04 -8.89 -0.61
C ASN A 16 -4.39 -7.92 0.51
N ILE A 17 -4.17 -6.62 0.32
CA ILE A 17 -4.57 -5.60 1.28
C ILE A 17 -6.10 -5.62 1.43
N GLN A 18 -6.82 -5.65 0.31
CA GLN A 18 -8.28 -5.72 0.30
C GLN A 18 -8.78 -6.96 1.04
N LYS A 19 -8.20 -8.13 0.74
CA LYS A 19 -8.54 -9.39 1.42
C LYS A 19 -8.27 -9.34 2.93
N ASN A 20 -7.15 -8.75 3.36
CA ASN A 20 -6.76 -8.71 4.76
C ASN A 20 -7.55 -7.68 5.58
N THR A 21 -7.99 -6.59 4.94
CA THR A 21 -8.70 -5.49 5.59
C THR A 21 -10.23 -5.59 5.49
N GLY A 22 -10.73 -6.33 4.49
CA GLY A 22 -12.17 -6.43 4.19
C GLY A 22 -12.78 -5.18 3.56
N LEU A 23 -11.95 -4.20 3.18
CA LEU A 23 -12.40 -2.95 2.53
C LEU A 23 -12.95 -3.23 1.13
N THR A 24 -13.87 -2.39 0.67
CA THR A 24 -14.25 -2.38 -0.74
C THR A 24 -13.12 -1.82 -1.60
N THR A 25 -13.23 -2.03 -2.92
CA THR A 25 -12.29 -1.44 -3.89
C THR A 25 -12.26 0.08 -3.78
N GLU A 26 -13.43 0.72 -3.62
CA GLU A 26 -13.57 2.17 -3.53
C GLU A 26 -12.95 2.72 -2.25
N GLU A 27 -13.23 2.08 -1.11
CA GLU A 27 -12.65 2.47 0.18
C GLU A 27 -11.12 2.35 0.17
N LEU A 28 -10.61 1.23 -0.36
CA LEU A 28 -9.17 1.02 -0.42
C LEU A 28 -8.50 2.01 -1.38
N ASN A 29 -9.09 2.28 -2.55
CA ASN A 29 -8.56 3.28 -3.49
C ASN A 29 -8.49 4.68 -2.85
N SER A 30 -9.57 5.12 -2.20
CA SER A 30 -9.59 6.43 -1.53
C SER A 30 -8.50 6.54 -0.46
N ILE A 31 -8.29 5.48 0.33
CA ILE A 31 -7.22 5.47 1.35
C ILE A 31 -5.84 5.49 0.69
N LEU A 32 -5.62 4.72 -0.37
CA LEU A 32 -4.33 4.68 -1.07
C LEU A 32 -3.99 6.03 -1.72
N GLU A 33 -4.97 6.71 -2.31
CA GLU A 33 -4.82 8.07 -2.86
C GLU A 33 -4.45 9.07 -1.76
N ASP A 34 -5.09 9.00 -0.59
CA ASP A 34 -4.74 9.84 0.56
C ASP A 34 -3.31 9.55 1.05
N LEU A 35 -2.92 8.29 1.16
CA LEU A 35 -1.57 7.93 1.59
C LEU A 35 -0.51 8.34 0.57
N GLU A 36 -0.79 8.22 -0.73
CA GLU A 36 0.13 8.63 -1.80
C GLU A 36 0.28 10.15 -1.86
N SER A 37 -0.83 10.91 -1.80
CA SER A 37 -0.80 12.38 -1.78
C SER A 37 -0.08 12.95 -0.56
N ASN A 38 -0.16 12.27 0.59
CA ASN A 38 0.62 12.61 1.79
C ASN A 38 2.07 12.09 1.76
N GLY A 39 2.46 11.38 0.70
CA GLY A 39 3.80 10.82 0.53
C GLY A 39 4.15 9.71 1.52
N LEU A 40 3.15 9.00 2.05
CA LEU A 40 3.30 7.89 3.00
C LEU A 40 3.49 6.54 2.29
N MET A 41 3.05 6.42 1.04
CA MET A 41 3.31 5.28 0.17
C MET A 41 3.53 5.71 -1.28
N LYS A 42 3.99 4.78 -2.11
CA LYS A 42 4.07 4.94 -3.59
C LYS A 42 3.74 3.63 -4.29
N ALA A 43 3.15 3.73 -5.49
CA ALA A 43 3.10 2.60 -6.41
C ALA A 43 4.43 2.46 -7.15
N GLN A 44 4.90 1.23 -7.35
CA GLN A 44 6.10 0.96 -8.13
C GLN A 44 5.86 -0.22 -9.07
N GLN A 45 6.40 -0.12 -10.29
CA GLN A 45 6.45 -1.24 -11.21
C GLN A 45 7.69 -2.07 -10.95
N LYS A 46 7.51 -3.38 -10.83
CA LYS A 46 8.60 -4.33 -10.62
C LYS A 46 8.48 -5.47 -11.61
N SER A 47 9.60 -5.86 -12.21
CA SER A 47 9.64 -7.05 -13.06
C SER A 47 9.55 -8.30 -12.19
N GLY A 48 8.53 -9.12 -12.43
CA GLY A 48 8.35 -10.44 -11.83
C GLY A 48 8.50 -11.56 -12.87
N LEU A 49 8.41 -12.80 -12.40
CA LEU A 49 8.56 -14.00 -13.24
C LEU A 49 7.55 -14.07 -14.40
N PHE A 50 6.41 -13.37 -14.26
CA PHE A 50 5.31 -13.35 -15.22
C PHE A 50 5.12 -11.99 -15.90
N GLY A 51 6.13 -11.11 -15.85
CA GLY A 51 6.07 -9.76 -16.41
C GLY A 51 6.05 -8.65 -15.36
N MET A 52 5.77 -7.42 -15.80
CA MET A 52 5.71 -6.25 -14.92
C MET A 52 4.50 -6.34 -13.98
N LYS A 53 4.72 -6.04 -12.71
CA LYS A 53 3.70 -6.02 -11.67
C LYS A 53 3.78 -4.75 -10.85
N THR A 54 2.61 -4.17 -10.57
CA THR A 54 2.49 -3.02 -9.65
C THR A 54 2.52 -3.51 -8.20
N GLU A 55 3.41 -2.92 -7.40
CA GLU A 55 3.51 -3.11 -5.96
C GLU A 55 3.26 -1.79 -5.23
N LEU A 56 2.58 -1.86 -4.09
CA LEU A 56 2.36 -0.76 -3.15
C LEU A 56 3.41 -0.87 -2.04
N VAL A 57 4.18 0.20 -1.82
CA VAL A 57 5.25 0.23 -0.82
C VAL A 57 5.14 1.47 0.06
N PRO A 58 5.38 1.35 1.39
CA PRO A 58 5.49 2.52 2.25
C PRO A 58 6.76 3.30 1.90
N THR A 59 6.73 4.61 2.06
CA THR A 59 7.93 5.46 1.99
C THR A 59 8.62 5.51 3.35
N ASP A 60 9.84 6.06 3.41
CA ASP A 60 10.52 6.32 4.70
C ASP A 60 9.69 7.26 5.60
N LYS A 61 8.96 8.20 5.00
CA LYS A 61 8.02 9.08 5.71
C LYS A 61 6.87 8.26 6.29
N GLY A 62 6.24 7.40 5.49
CA GLY A 62 5.18 6.50 5.94
C GLY A 62 5.64 5.49 7.00
N PHE A 63 6.91 5.10 6.99
CA PHE A 63 7.53 4.32 8.06
C PHE A 63 7.63 5.10 9.35
N LYS A 64 8.20 6.30 9.33
CA LYS A 64 8.31 7.13 10.53
C LYS A 64 6.93 7.45 11.13
N GLU A 65 5.96 7.81 10.30
CA GLU A 65 4.60 8.16 10.73
C GLU A 65 3.90 7.00 11.45
N TYR A 66 4.11 5.76 11.01
CA TYR A 66 3.47 4.60 11.64
C TYR A 66 4.03 4.25 13.02
N TYR A 67 5.31 4.57 13.28
CA TYR A 67 6.01 4.26 14.53
C TYR A 67 6.21 5.49 15.45
N SER A 68 5.67 6.65 15.08
CA SER A 68 5.66 7.85 15.93
C SER A 68 4.44 7.86 16.85
#